data_AF-B3QUK7-F1
#
_entry.id   AF-B3QUK7-F1
#
_cell.length_a   1.000
_cell.length_b   1.000
_cell.length_c   1.000
_cell.angle_alpha   90.00
_cell.angle_beta   90.00
_cell.angle_gamma   90.00
#
_symmetry.space_group_name_H-M   'P 1'
#
loop_
_entity.id
_entity.type
_entity.pdbx_description
1 polymer ?
#
loop_
_entity_poly.entity_id
_entity_poly.type
_entity_poly.pdbx_seq_one_letter_code
_entity_poly.pdbx_strand_id
1 'polypeptide(L)'
;MLSSAKHPFVSVWIHRLSAQNDMISCLVMLSSAKHPFVSVWILRLSAQNDMISCLVMLSSAKHPFVSMWIHRLSAQNDMISCLVMLSEVKHPFVSMWIHRLSAQNDMISCLVMLSSAKHPFVSVWIHRLSAQNDMIFFCHAERSEASIHEHVDSSPIGSE
;
A
#
# COMPACT_ATOMS: atom_id res chain seq x y z
N MET A 1 1.07 -13.25 -12.79
CA MET A 1 0.28 -13.77 -11.66
C MET A 1 1.05 -14.92 -11.04
N LEU A 2 1.59 -14.77 -9.83
CA LEU A 2 2.27 -15.86 -9.11
C LEU A 2 1.20 -16.65 -8.34
N SER A 3 0.67 -17.74 -8.91
CA SER A 3 -0.58 -18.34 -8.43
C SER A 3 -0.46 -19.41 -7.33
N SER A 4 0.73 -19.79 -6.86
CA SER A 4 0.83 -20.76 -5.74
C SER A 4 2.22 -20.80 -5.08
N ALA A 5 2.73 -19.65 -4.66
CA ALA A 5 3.94 -19.61 -3.84
C ALA A 5 3.55 -19.58 -2.35
N LYS A 6 4.10 -20.49 -1.53
CA LYS A 6 3.86 -20.47 -0.07
C LYS A 6 4.43 -19.20 0.58
N HIS A 7 5.61 -18.76 0.11
CA HIS A 7 6.38 -17.64 0.67
C HIS A 7 7.00 -16.79 -0.45
N PRO A 8 6.20 -16.13 -1.31
CA PRO A 8 6.75 -15.30 -2.37
C PRO A 8 7.45 -14.08 -1.78
N PHE A 9 8.62 -13.77 -2.31
CA PHE A 9 9.35 -12.55 -2.04
C PHE A 9 9.39 -11.71 -3.31
N VAL A 10 8.87 -10.48 -3.25
CA VAL A 10 8.90 -9.52 -4.35
C VAL A 10 9.66 -8.29 -3.87
N SER A 11 10.70 -7.93 -4.60
CA SER A 11 11.49 -6.72 -4.38
C SER A 11 11.52 -5.92 -5.67
N VAL A 12 11.17 -4.64 -5.59
CA VAL A 12 11.26 -3.69 -6.70
C VAL A 12 12.18 -2.55 -6.26
N TRP A 13 13.23 -2.29 -7.05
CA TRP A 13 14.19 -1.22 -6.81
C TRP A 13 14.27 -0.33 -8.03
N ILE A 14 13.98 0.97 -7.83
CA ILE A 14 14.03 1.97 -8.88
C ILE A 14 14.95 3.10 -8.42
N HIS A 15 16.00 3.35 -9.19
CA HIS A 15 16.97 4.40 -8.91
C HIS A 15 17.13 5.33 -10.11
N ARG A 16 16.95 6.63 -9.88
CA ARG A 16 17.06 7.65 -10.92
C ARG A 16 17.74 8.91 -10.38
N LEU A 17 18.78 9.36 -11.07
CA LEU A 17 19.60 10.49 -10.64
C LEU A 17 18.93 11.84 -10.94
N SER A 18 18.51 12.05 -12.18
CA SER A 18 17.83 13.27 -12.62
C SER A 18 16.85 12.94 -13.73
N ALA A 19 15.69 13.60 -13.74
CA ALA A 19 14.76 13.56 -14.85
C ALA A 19 13.94 14.85 -14.91
N GLN A 20 13.55 15.25 -16.12
CA GLN A 20 12.63 16.34 -16.39
C GLN A 20 11.38 15.73 -17.02
N ASN A 21 10.23 15.87 -16.35
CA ASN A 21 8.95 15.26 -16.71
C ASN A 21 9.01 13.71 -16.81
N ASP A 22 9.02 13.02 -15.67
CA ASP A 22 9.08 11.55 -15.63
C ASP A 22 7.85 10.95 -14.95
N MET A 23 7.61 9.68 -15.23
CA MET A 23 6.59 8.88 -14.57
C MET A 23 7.17 7.53 -14.16
N ILE A 24 7.09 7.24 -12.87
CA ILE A 24 7.39 5.93 -12.32
C ILE A 24 6.09 5.28 -11.87
N SER A 25 5.79 4.11 -12.43
CA SER A 25 4.70 3.26 -11.95
C SER A 25 5.24 1.90 -11.52
N CYS A 26 4.80 1.44 -10.35
CA CYS A 26 5.09 0.12 -9.82
C CYS A 26 3.78 -0.58 -9.49
N LEU A 27 3.59 -1.79 -10.03
CA LEU A 27 2.42 -2.62 -9.77
C LEU A 27 2.87 -4.00 -9.29
N VAL A 28 2.44 -4.39 -8.09
CA VAL A 28 2.63 -5.74 -7.54
C VAL A 28 1.26 -6.37 -7.29
N MET A 29 1.06 -7.57 -7.82
CA MET A 29 -0.15 -8.37 -7.63
C MET A 29 0.20 -9.78 -7.18
N LEU A 30 -0.32 -10.18 -6.02
CA LEU A 30 -0.16 -11.52 -5.48
C LEU A 30 -1.52 -12.08 -5.05
N SER A 31 -1.74 -13.34 -5.36
CA SER A 31 -2.95 -14.09 -4.99
C SER A 31 -2.56 -15.39 -4.31
N SER A 32 -3.27 -15.75 -3.23
CA SER A 32 -3.16 -17.07 -2.59
C SER A 32 -1.74 -17.40 -2.08
N ALA A 33 -1.17 -16.51 -1.28
CA ALA A 33 0.14 -16.68 -0.65
C ALA A 33 0.04 -16.75 0.87
N LYS A 34 0.75 -17.68 1.54
CA LYS A 34 0.66 -17.78 3.02
C LYS A 34 1.40 -16.62 3.69
N HIS A 35 2.67 -16.42 3.34
CA HIS A 35 3.52 -15.37 3.94
C HIS A 35 4.25 -14.57 2.85
N PRO A 36 3.52 -13.78 2.05
CA PRO A 36 4.15 -12.95 1.03
C PRO A 36 4.92 -11.79 1.68
N PHE A 37 6.09 -11.50 1.13
CA PHE A 37 6.85 -10.29 1.44
C PHE A 37 6.97 -9.44 0.19
N VAL A 38 6.53 -8.19 0.27
CA VAL A 38 6.62 -7.21 -0.81
C VAL A 38 7.40 -6.00 -0.31
N SER A 39 8.47 -5.65 -1.01
CA SER A 39 9.23 -4.42 -0.78
C SER A 39 9.35 -3.63 -2.07
N VAL A 40 9.01 -2.35 -2.00
CA VAL A 40 9.20 -1.38 -3.08
C VAL A 40 10.10 -0.26 -2.58
N TRP A 41 11.20 -0.03 -3.30
CA TRP A 41 12.19 0.99 -2.98
C TRP A 41 12.39 1.91 -4.18
N ILE A 42 12.13 3.20 -3.99
CA ILE A 42 12.29 4.22 -5.01
C ILE A 42 13.21 5.32 -4.47
N LEU A 43 14.34 5.54 -5.13
CA LEU A 43 15.28 6.60 -4.82
C LEU A 43 15.41 7.56 -6.01
N ARG A 44 15.20 8.85 -5.74
CA ARG A 44 15.31 9.91 -6.74
C ARG A 44 16.03 11.14 -6.21
N LEU A 45 17.12 11.55 -6.85
CA LEU A 45 17.91 12.67 -6.33
C LEU A 45 17.30 14.03 -6.73
N SER A 46 17.00 14.22 -8.01
CA SER A 46 16.42 15.47 -8.52
C SER A 46 15.34 15.20 -9.57
N ALA A 47 14.23 15.92 -9.49
CA ALA A 47 13.17 15.84 -10.49
C ALA A 47 12.47 17.18 -10.69
N GLN A 48 12.02 17.42 -11.92
CA GLN A 48 11.15 18.55 -12.24
C GLN A 48 9.88 17.99 -12.91
N ASN A 49 8.73 18.17 -12.25
CA ASN A 49 7.42 17.62 -12.61
C ASN A 49 7.38 16.09 -12.69
N ASP A 50 7.38 15.39 -11.56
CA ASP A 50 7.44 13.93 -11.52
C ASP A 50 6.20 13.28 -10.91
N MET A 51 5.78 12.15 -11.48
CA MET A 51 4.71 11.33 -10.91
C MET A 51 5.23 9.96 -10.51
N ILE A 52 5.09 9.62 -9.24
CA ILE A 52 5.39 8.30 -8.70
C ILE A 52 4.09 7.66 -8.24
N SER A 53 3.76 6.50 -8.81
CA SER A 53 2.61 5.69 -8.40
C SER A 53 3.05 4.27 -8.03
N CYS A 54 2.73 3.85 -6.83
CA CYS A 54 2.98 2.51 -6.32
C CYS A 54 1.65 1.86 -5.96
N LEU A 55 1.34 0.72 -6.58
CA LEU A 55 0.17 -0.07 -6.30
C LEU A 55 0.56 -1.50 -5.89
N VAL A 56 0.12 -1.91 -4.71
CA VAL A 56 0.28 -3.27 -4.20
C VAL A 56 -1.10 -3.87 -3.94
N MET A 57 -1.39 -4.99 -4.57
CA MET A 57 -2.63 -5.76 -4.38
C MET A 57 -2.32 -7.17 -3.89
N LEU A 58 -2.89 -7.54 -2.74
CA LEU A 58 -2.83 -8.90 -2.21
C LEU A 58 -4.23 -9.43 -1.93
N SER A 59 -4.47 -10.66 -2.36
CA SER A 59 -5.68 -11.42 -2.00
C SER A 59 -5.36 -12.74 -1.31
N SER A 60 -6.19 -13.09 -0.34
CA SER A 60 -6.21 -14.38 0.35
C SER A 60 -4.84 -14.77 0.94
N ALA A 61 -4.33 -13.94 1.86
CA ALA A 61 -3.03 -14.11 2.52
C ALA A 61 -3.12 -14.24 4.04
N LYS A 62 -2.14 -14.91 4.70
CA LYS A 62 -2.21 -15.15 6.16
C LYS A 62 -1.35 -14.24 7.02
N HIS A 63 -0.15 -13.86 6.54
CA HIS A 63 0.76 -12.95 7.25
C HIS A 63 1.57 -12.16 6.21
N PRO A 64 0.93 -11.29 5.41
CA PRO A 64 1.66 -10.49 4.45
C PRO A 64 2.43 -9.38 5.14
N PHE A 65 3.63 -9.12 4.62
CA PHE A 65 4.41 -7.94 4.94
C PHE A 65 4.56 -7.09 3.67
N VAL A 66 4.10 -5.85 3.73
CA VAL A 66 4.24 -4.87 2.65
C VAL A 66 5.02 -3.67 3.18
N SER A 67 6.14 -3.37 2.53
CA SER A 67 6.94 -2.18 2.82
C SER A 67 7.15 -1.36 1.56
N MET A 68 6.90 -0.06 1.66
CA MET A 68 7.18 0.90 0.59
C MET A 68 8.05 2.02 1.12
N TRP A 69 9.12 2.31 0.39
CA TRP A 69 10.09 3.35 0.71
C TRP A 69 10.31 4.24 -0.50
N ILE A 70 10.10 5.53 -0.31
CA ILE A 70 10.33 6.54 -1.33
C ILE A 70 11.24 7.61 -0.73
N HIS A 71 12.44 7.75 -1.28
CA HIS A 71 13.42 8.74 -0.85
C HIS A 71 13.69 9.75 -1.96
N ARG A 72 13.51 11.05 -1.65
CA ARG A 72 13.82 12.14 -2.58
C ARG A 72 14.65 13.25 -1.96
N LEU A 73 15.61 13.79 -2.72
CA LEU A 73 16.35 14.98 -2.27
C LEU A 73 15.70 16.29 -2.71
N SER A 74 15.37 16.46 -3.99
CA SER A 74 14.80 17.72 -4.50
C SER A 74 13.72 17.50 -5.56
N ALA A 75 12.60 18.21 -5.40
CA ALA A 75 11.43 18.18 -6.27
C ALA A 75 10.82 19.59 -6.42
N GLN A 76 10.24 19.90 -7.58
CA GLN A 76 9.62 21.21 -7.82
C GLN A 76 8.09 21.14 -7.96
N ASN A 77 7.51 20.10 -8.58
CA ASN A 77 6.06 19.95 -8.77
C ASN A 77 5.67 18.46 -8.87
N ASP A 78 5.66 17.72 -7.77
CA ASP A 78 5.61 16.27 -7.88
C ASP A 78 4.42 15.65 -7.17
N MET A 79 3.94 14.54 -7.73
CA MET A 79 2.87 13.73 -7.15
C MET A 79 3.39 12.36 -6.76
N ILE A 80 3.18 11.96 -5.51
CA ILE A 80 3.46 10.63 -5.01
C ILE A 80 2.14 10.01 -4.58
N SER A 81 1.81 8.86 -5.16
CA SER A 81 0.65 8.07 -4.79
C SER A 81 1.07 6.65 -4.43
N CYS A 82 0.80 6.25 -3.19
CA CYS A 82 1.01 4.90 -2.70
C CYS A 82 -0.35 4.29 -2.34
N LEU A 83 -0.69 3.18 -2.98
CA LEU A 83 -1.93 2.46 -2.75
C LEU A 83 -1.65 1.00 -2.40
N VAL A 84 -2.18 0.55 -1.26
CA VAL A 84 -2.20 -0.86 -0.87
C VAL A 84 -3.64 -1.33 -0.74
N MET A 85 -3.98 -2.40 -1.45
CA MET A 85 -5.27 -3.07 -1.36
C MET A 85 -5.07 -4.50 -0.87
N LEU A 86 -5.66 -4.81 0.28
CA LEU A 86 -5.62 -6.14 0.87
C LEU A 86 -7.05 -6.69 0.99
N SER A 87 -7.27 -7.90 0.48
CA SER A 87 -8.56 -8.59 0.52
C SER A 87 -8.42 -9.98 1.13
N GLU A 88 -9.29 -10.31 2.09
CA GLU A 88 -9.30 -11.61 2.79
C GLU A 88 -7.95 -11.95 3.44
N VAL A 89 -7.37 -10.97 4.14
CA VAL A 89 -6.02 -11.09 4.68
C VAL A 89 -6.02 -11.23 6.21
N LYS A 90 -5.24 -12.15 6.75
CA LYS A 90 -4.99 -12.25 8.19
C LYS A 90 -3.67 -11.56 8.54
N HIS A 91 -3.61 -10.92 9.69
CA HIS A 91 -2.43 -10.28 10.29
C HIS A 91 -1.55 -9.49 9.29
N PRO A 92 -2.10 -8.56 8.48
CA PRO A 92 -1.28 -7.79 7.58
C PRO A 92 -0.41 -6.79 8.33
N PHE A 93 0.84 -6.68 7.91
CA PHE A 93 1.72 -5.58 8.28
C PHE A 93 1.99 -4.73 7.04
N VAL A 94 1.59 -3.45 7.10
CA VAL A 94 1.86 -2.47 6.05
C VAL A 94 2.68 -1.32 6.65
N SER A 95 3.80 -1.01 6.01
CA SER A 95 4.62 0.15 6.35
C SER A 95 4.94 0.97 5.11
N MET A 96 4.73 2.27 5.20
CA MET A 96 5.12 3.22 4.16
C MET A 96 6.02 4.29 4.75
N TRP A 97 7.09 4.60 4.03
CA TRP A 97 8.06 5.61 4.42
C TRP A 97 8.34 6.50 3.23
N ILE A 98 8.09 7.79 3.41
CA ILE A 98 8.37 8.81 2.39
C ILE A 98 9.27 9.85 3.02
N HIS A 99 10.49 9.99 2.50
CA HIS A 99 11.47 10.95 2.99
C HIS A 99 11.80 11.97 1.90
N ARG A 100 11.70 13.26 2.24
CA ARG A 100 12.05 14.37 1.33
C ARG A 100 12.93 15.41 2.00
N LEU A 101 13.91 15.95 1.27
CA LEU A 101 14.71 17.08 1.76
C LEU A 101 14.12 18.43 1.33
N SER A 102 13.77 18.61 0.05
CA SER A 102 13.22 19.88 -0.46
C SER A 102 12.11 19.65 -1.51
N ALA A 103 10.98 20.34 -1.36
CA ALA A 103 9.85 20.34 -2.28
C ALA A 103 9.24 21.75 -2.42
N GLN A 104 8.72 22.11 -3.61
CA GLN A 104 8.05 23.39 -3.82
C GLN A 104 6.53 23.25 -3.92
N ASN A 105 6.00 22.43 -4.83
CA ASN A 105 4.56 22.15 -4.97
C ASN A 105 4.28 20.63 -5.05
N ASP A 106 4.25 19.92 -3.92
CA ASP A 106 4.08 18.48 -3.97
C ASP A 106 2.75 17.99 -3.38
N MET A 107 2.22 16.90 -3.96
CA MET A 107 1.14 16.13 -3.38
C MET A 107 1.61 14.72 -3.01
N ILE A 108 1.36 14.31 -1.77
CA ILE A 108 1.54 12.93 -1.32
C ILE A 108 0.17 12.36 -0.96
N SER A 109 -0.16 11.22 -1.52
CA SER A 109 -1.33 10.42 -1.14
C SER A 109 -0.90 9.00 -0.78
N CYS A 110 -1.21 8.59 0.44
CA CYS A 110 -1.04 7.22 0.91
C CYS A 110 -2.41 6.64 1.27
N LEU A 111 -2.83 5.61 0.55
CA LEU A 111 -4.10 4.92 0.78
C LEU A 111 -3.85 3.45 1.13
N VAL A 112 -4.48 3.00 2.21
CA VAL A 112 -4.55 1.58 2.57
C VAL A 112 -6.01 1.18 2.65
N MET A 113 -6.41 0.24 1.80
CA MET A 113 -7.75 -0.33 1.77
C MET A 113 -7.70 -1.78 2.19
N LEU A 114 -8.47 -2.11 3.22
CA LEU A 114 -8.59 -3.43 3.80
C LEU A 114 -10.03 -3.92 3.65
N SER A 115 -10.20 -5.04 2.97
CA SER A 115 -11.48 -5.76 2.88
C SER A 115 -11.35 -7.10 3.59
N SER A 116 -12.19 -7.32 4.60
CA SER A 116 -12.23 -8.59 5.33
C SER A 116 -10.86 -8.97 5.93
N ALA A 117 -10.09 -7.96 6.36
CA ALA A 117 -8.81 -8.14 7.01
C ALA A 117 -8.99 -8.44 8.50
N LYS A 118 -8.05 -9.16 9.11
CA LYS A 118 -8.05 -9.43 10.57
C LYS A 118 -6.74 -8.99 11.19
N HIS A 119 -6.81 -8.22 12.27
CA HIS A 119 -5.66 -7.70 13.03
C HIS A 119 -4.63 -6.95 12.17
N PRO A 120 -5.04 -5.90 11.45
CA PRO A 120 -4.09 -5.12 10.65
C PRO A 120 -3.18 -4.26 11.52
N PHE A 121 -1.93 -4.15 11.09
CA PHE A 121 -1.01 -3.11 11.52
C PHE A 121 -0.61 -2.27 10.32
N VAL A 122 -0.89 -0.96 10.39
CA VAL A 122 -0.57 0.00 9.34
C VAL A 122 0.24 1.13 9.95
N SER A 123 1.41 1.39 9.39
CA SER A 123 2.24 2.54 9.73
C SER A 123 2.57 3.34 8.48
N VAL A 124 2.44 4.66 8.56
CA VAL A 124 2.87 5.59 7.52
C VAL A 124 3.71 6.67 8.17
N TRP A 125 4.90 6.88 7.63
CA TRP A 125 5.81 7.93 8.06
C TRP A 125 6.18 8.79 6.87
N ILE A 126 6.02 10.09 7.05
CA ILE A 126 6.35 11.09 6.03
C ILE A 126 7.23 12.13 6.70
N HIS A 127 8.44 12.31 6.20
CA HIS A 127 9.41 13.27 6.73
C HIS A 127 9.87 14.24 5.66
N ARG A 128 9.98 15.51 6.06
CA ARG A 128 10.31 16.63 5.18
C ARG A 128 11.15 17.66 5.92
N LEU A 129 12.17 18.21 5.25
CA LEU A 129 12.97 19.29 5.80
C LEU A 129 12.54 20.68 5.30
N SER A 130 12.11 20.80 4.04
CA SER A 130 11.68 22.08 3.46
C SER A 130 10.57 21.88 2.43
N ALA A 131 9.45 22.60 2.60
CA ALA A 131 8.29 22.57 1.72
C ALA A 131 7.62 23.96 1.66
N GLN A 132 7.15 24.38 0.49
CA GLN A 132 6.44 25.65 0.33
C GLN A 132 4.92 25.45 0.19
N ASN A 133 4.48 24.62 -0.77
CA ASN A 133 3.07 24.29 -1.03
C ASN A 133 2.85 22.77 -1.12
N ASP A 134 2.82 22.11 0.03
CA ASP A 134 2.63 20.65 0.05
C ASP A 134 1.27 20.23 0.60
N MET A 135 0.64 19.26 -0.05
CA MET A 135 -0.52 18.54 0.48
C MET A 135 -0.16 17.09 0.79
N ILE A 136 -0.50 16.64 1.99
CA ILE A 136 -0.37 15.25 2.40
C ILE A 136 -1.76 14.71 2.72
N PHE A 137 -2.11 13.61 2.06
CA PHE A 137 -3.30 12.83 2.35
C PHE A 137 -2.89 11.43 2.81
N PHE A 138 -3.42 11.02 3.94
CA PHE A 138 -3.37 9.64 4.39
C PHE A 138 -4.79 9.16 4.69
N CYS A 139 -5.16 8.03 4.11
CA CYS A 139 -6.43 7.40 4.44
C CYS A 139 -6.23 5.90 4.62
N HIS A 140 -6.82 5.41 5.71
CA HIS A 140 -6.92 4.00 6.03
C HIS A 140 -8.40 3.66 6.10
N ALA A 141 -8.85 2.75 5.23
CA ALA A 141 -10.22 2.27 5.19
C ALA A 141 -10.24 0.78 5.47
N GLU A 142 -11.03 0.38 6.46
CA GLU A 142 -11.23 -1.02 6.82
C GLU A 142 -12.72 -1.35 6.72
N ARG A 143 -13.07 -2.31 5.86
CA ARG A 143 -14.41 -2.87 5.75
C ARG A 143 -14.40 -4.25 6.42
N SER A 144 -15.02 -4.34 7.59
CA SER A 144 -15.30 -5.61 8.24
C SER A 144 -16.60 -6.20 7.68
N GLU A 145 -16.60 -7.50 7.38
CA GLU A 145 -17.84 -8.24 7.21
C GLU A 145 -18.44 -8.43 8.62
N ALA A 146 -19.44 -7.61 8.95
CA ALA A 146 -20.33 -7.93 10.05
C ALA A 146 -20.99 -9.27 9.74
N SER A 147 -20.73 -10.26 10.59
CA SER A 147 -21.37 -11.58 10.53
C SER A 147 -22.88 -11.39 10.53
N ILE A 148 -23.54 -11.67 9.40
CA ILE A 148 -24.98 -11.88 9.38
C ILE A 148 -25.20 -13.24 10.06
N HIS A 149 -25.29 -13.23 11.39
CA HIS A 149 -25.85 -14.36 12.12
C HIS A 149 -27.37 -14.33 11.88
N GLU A 150 -27.84 -14.93 10.79
CA GLU A 150 -29.22 -15.38 10.73
C GLU A 150 -29.40 -16.50 11.74
N HIS A 151 -30.02 -16.17 12.88
CA HIS A 151 -30.60 -17.17 13.78
C HIS A 151 -31.82 -17.76 13.08
N VAL A 152 -31.61 -18.80 12.27
CA VAL A 152 -32.68 -19.69 11.83
C VAL A 152 -32.86 -20.77 12.90
N ASP A 153 -33.47 -20.39 14.02
CA ASP A 153 -34.10 -21.37 14.90
C ASP A 153 -35.42 -21.78 14.25
N SER A 154 -35.37 -22.81 13.42
CA SER A 154 -36.54 -23.62 13.12
C SER A 154 -36.13 -25.09 13.02
N SER A 155 -36.58 -25.86 14.01
CA SER A 155 -36.53 -27.32 14.09
C SER A 155 -37.86 -27.76 14.71
N PRO A 156 -38.35 -28.97 14.42
CA PRO A 156 -39.27 -29.21 13.30
C PRO A 156 -40.70 -29.51 13.79
N ILE A 157 -41.65 -29.44 12.86
CA ILE A 157 -43.00 -29.97 13.01
C ILE A 157 -42.93 -31.50 13.18
N GLY A 158 -43.65 -32.00 14.19
CA GLY A 158 -44.13 -33.39 14.31
C GLY A 158 -45.00 -33.49 15.57
N SER A 159 -46.33 -33.37 15.48
CA SER A 159 -47.30 -34.43 15.14
C SER A 159 -47.28 -35.61 16.12
N GLU A 160 -48.08 -35.53 17.18
CA GLU A 160 -49.26 -36.38 17.49
C GLU A 160 -49.86 -35.99 18.85
#